data_AF-A0A7Z7BXU2-F1
#
_entry.id   AF-A0A7Z7BXU2-F1
#
_cell.length_a   1.000
_cell.length_b   1.000
_cell.length_c   1.000
_cell.angle_alpha   90.00
_cell.angle_beta   90.00
_cell.angle_gamma   90.00
#
_symmetry.space_group_name_H-M   'P 1'
#
loop_
_entity.id
_entity.type
_entity.pdbx_description
1 polymer ?
#
loop_
_entity_poly.entity_id
_entity_poly.type
_entity_poly.pdbx_seq_one_letter_code
_entity_poly.pdbx_strand_id
1 'polypeptide(L)'
;MNAPLPDTANLPRFLDHLQARDTDAALLARQLLDAGAAVIVFWGPQQMDVWELRVQVGDTMVRFGVERGYSDGVLVAPAGYSSDWSRLVPLRLAVIAWARANNVPLPLDDPDEFDPGLTVHGRAVLDWVDGGHFPQVERVRLAWAEYRRQLRELRSGTLGRPDESELRAVRAAGVAAIEAAAAPLAGTER
;
A
#
# COMPACT_ATOMS: atom_id res chain seq x y z
N MET A 1 -3.34 -30.40 5.95
CA MET A 1 -2.29 -30.13 6.95
C MET A 1 -2.42 -28.67 7.34
N ASN A 2 -2.73 -28.36 8.60
CA ASN A 2 -2.74 -26.98 9.08
C ASN A 2 -1.29 -26.52 9.22
N ALA A 3 -0.94 -25.40 8.60
CA ALA A 3 0.37 -24.78 8.84
C ALA A 3 0.51 -24.48 10.34
N PRO A 4 1.71 -24.65 10.93
CA PRO A 4 1.94 -24.22 12.31
C PRO A 4 1.63 -22.73 12.45
N LEU A 5 1.06 -22.35 13.59
CA LEU A 5 0.78 -20.95 13.91
C LEU A 5 2.10 -20.13 13.89
N PRO A 6 2.09 -18.88 13.41
CA PRO A 6 3.28 -18.03 13.44
C PRO A 6 3.80 -17.82 14.86
N ASP A 7 5.11 -17.88 15.05
CA ASP A 7 5.76 -17.54 16.33
C ASP A 7 5.82 -16.02 16.50
N THR A 8 4.90 -15.46 17.29
CA THR A 8 4.77 -14.02 17.52
C THR A 8 5.58 -13.48 18.69
N ALA A 9 6.51 -14.26 19.27
CA ALA A 9 7.29 -13.83 20.44
C ALA A 9 8.08 -12.52 20.20
N ASN A 10 8.56 -12.30 18.97
CA ASN A 10 9.29 -11.09 18.58
C ASN A 10 8.40 -9.94 18.05
N LEU A 11 7.07 -10.09 18.05
CA LEU A 11 6.15 -9.10 17.50
C LEU A 11 6.28 -7.72 18.16
N PRO A 12 6.39 -7.58 19.50
CA PRO A 12 6.60 -6.26 20.12
C PRO A 12 7.87 -5.57 19.62
N ARG A 13 8.97 -6.32 19.51
CA ARG A 13 10.26 -5.81 18.98
C ARG A 13 10.12 -5.37 17.53
N PHE A 14 9.40 -6.12 16.70
CA PHE A 14 9.12 -5.71 15.32
C PHE A 14 8.34 -4.40 15.27
N LEU A 15 7.29 -4.24 16.08
CA LEU A 15 6.47 -3.02 16.07
C LEU A 15 7.27 -1.78 16.50
N ASP A 16 8.11 -1.89 17.52
CA ASP A 16 9.00 -0.80 17.94
C ASP A 16 10.03 -0.47 16.84
N HIS A 17 10.55 -1.51 16.18
CA HIS A 17 11.51 -1.37 15.09
C HIS A 17 10.90 -0.74 13.83
N LEU A 18 9.66 -1.09 13.49
CA LEU A 18 8.89 -0.47 12.43
C LEU A 18 8.58 0.99 12.76
N GLN A 19 8.17 1.28 14.01
CA GLN A 19 7.80 2.63 14.44
C GLN A 19 8.94 3.65 14.26
N ALA A 20 10.18 3.23 14.51
CA ALA A 20 11.37 4.06 14.30
C ALA A 20 11.62 4.45 12.82
N ARG A 21 10.99 3.74 11.87
CA ARG A 21 11.18 3.92 10.41
C ARG A 21 9.92 4.48 9.74
N ASP A 22 8.77 4.07 10.22
CA ASP A 22 7.46 4.36 9.67
C ASP A 22 6.44 4.29 10.82
N THR A 23 6.27 5.43 11.47
CA THR A 23 5.39 5.54 12.65
C THR A 23 3.94 5.23 12.28
N ASP A 24 3.48 5.65 11.10
CA ASP A 24 2.11 5.44 10.65
C ASP A 24 1.81 3.96 10.36
N ALA A 25 2.73 3.26 9.68
CA ALA A 25 2.60 1.82 9.47
C ALA A 25 2.59 1.06 10.80
N ALA A 26 3.45 1.43 11.76
CA ALA A 26 3.48 0.78 13.07
C ALA A 26 2.20 1.01 13.88
N LEU A 27 1.67 2.23 13.87
CA LEU A 27 0.42 2.56 14.56
C LEU A 27 -0.76 1.83 13.92
N LEU A 28 -0.84 1.77 12.59
CA LEU A 28 -1.87 0.97 11.90
C LEU A 28 -1.74 -0.52 12.25
N ALA A 29 -0.51 -1.08 12.25
CA ALA A 29 -0.29 -2.48 12.63
C ALA A 29 -0.80 -2.77 14.05
N ARG A 30 -0.50 -1.90 15.02
CA ARG A 30 -1.02 -2.00 16.40
C ARG A 30 -2.55 -1.95 16.42
N GLN A 31 -3.17 -0.98 15.75
CA GLN A 31 -4.63 -0.85 15.67
C GLN A 31 -5.30 -2.11 15.12
N LEU A 32 -4.71 -2.74 14.09
CA LEU A 32 -5.26 -3.98 13.51
C LEU A 32 -5.11 -5.15 14.49
N LEU A 33 -3.96 -5.30 15.13
CA LEU A 33 -3.71 -6.36 16.11
C LEU A 33 -4.62 -6.22 17.34
N ASP A 34 -4.76 -5.00 17.88
CA ASP A 34 -5.63 -4.71 19.02
C ASP A 34 -7.11 -4.96 18.70
N ALA A 35 -7.50 -4.78 17.44
CA ALA A 35 -8.83 -5.12 16.93
C ALA A 35 -9.01 -6.63 16.63
N GLY A 36 -8.02 -7.47 16.92
CA GLY A 36 -8.09 -8.92 16.77
C GLY A 36 -7.77 -9.44 15.38
N ALA A 37 -7.11 -8.66 14.51
CA ALA A 37 -6.65 -9.15 13.21
C ALA A 37 -5.71 -10.35 13.38
N ALA A 38 -5.97 -11.43 12.64
CA ALA A 38 -5.21 -12.66 12.78
C ALA A 38 -3.82 -12.51 12.12
N VAL A 39 -2.76 -12.79 12.87
CA VAL A 39 -1.41 -12.89 12.29
C VAL A 39 -1.32 -14.18 11.48
N ILE A 40 -1.06 -14.05 10.17
CA ILE A 40 -0.98 -15.20 9.25
C ILE A 40 0.46 -15.51 8.82
N VAL A 41 1.33 -14.50 8.81
CA VAL A 41 2.77 -14.66 8.57
C VAL A 41 3.49 -13.70 9.50
N PHE A 42 4.49 -14.21 10.21
CA PHE A 42 5.42 -13.35 10.93
C PHE A 42 6.78 -14.02 11.01
N TRP A 43 7.81 -13.29 10.63
CA TRP A 43 9.21 -13.73 10.73
C TRP A 43 10.15 -12.52 10.76
N GLY A 44 11.33 -12.72 11.35
CA GLY A 44 12.33 -11.68 11.55
C GLY A 44 12.85 -11.67 13.00
N PRO A 45 14.00 -11.03 13.26
CA PRO A 45 14.91 -10.45 12.28
C PRO A 45 15.65 -11.54 11.48
N GLN A 46 15.80 -11.34 10.17
CA GLN A 46 16.72 -12.11 9.32
C GLN A 46 17.99 -11.29 9.01
N GLN A 47 18.91 -11.89 8.26
CA GLN A 47 20.10 -11.16 7.77
C GLN A 47 19.69 -9.87 7.06
N MET A 48 20.49 -8.82 7.24
CA MET A 48 20.26 -7.49 6.66
C MET A 48 18.99 -6.77 7.17
N ASP A 49 18.57 -7.03 8.41
CA ASP A 49 17.45 -6.33 9.04
C ASP A 49 16.12 -6.51 8.29
N VAL A 50 15.85 -7.74 7.86
CA VAL A 50 14.61 -8.08 7.15
C VAL A 50 13.57 -8.63 8.12
N TRP A 51 12.38 -8.05 8.07
CA TRP A 51 11.23 -8.41 8.88
C TRP A 51 9.96 -8.41 8.04
N GLU A 52 9.02 -9.29 8.39
CA GLU A 52 7.71 -9.30 7.79
C GLU A 52 6.62 -9.65 8.80
N LEU A 53 5.54 -8.87 8.76
CA LEU A 53 4.27 -9.15 9.41
C LEU A 53 3.18 -9.13 8.34
N ARG A 54 2.35 -10.16 8.29
CA ARG A 54 1.09 -10.16 7.56
C ARG A 54 -0.04 -10.48 8.52
N VAL A 55 -1.08 -9.65 8.46
CA VAL A 55 -2.32 -9.85 9.21
C VAL A 55 -3.49 -9.98 8.24
N GLN A 56 -4.51 -10.72 8.67
CA GLN A 56 -5.76 -10.89 7.94
C GLN A 56 -6.84 -10.01 8.58
N VAL A 57 -7.53 -9.23 7.76
CA VAL A 57 -8.68 -8.38 8.10
C VAL A 57 -9.80 -8.72 7.12
N GLY A 58 -10.80 -9.47 7.57
CA GLY A 58 -11.85 -10.00 6.69
C GLY A 58 -11.24 -10.86 5.57
N ASP A 59 -11.56 -10.52 4.32
CA ASP A 59 -11.02 -11.08 3.08
C ASP A 59 -9.82 -10.28 2.53
N THR A 60 -9.22 -9.39 3.34
CA THR A 60 -8.03 -8.61 2.98
C THR A 60 -6.81 -9.01 3.79
N MET A 61 -5.69 -9.23 3.13
CA MET A 61 -4.38 -9.39 3.75
C MET A 61 -3.66 -8.04 3.77
N VAL A 62 -3.08 -7.68 4.91
CA VAL A 62 -2.28 -6.47 5.11
C VAL A 62 -0.84 -6.88 5.49
N ARG A 63 0.14 -6.40 4.73
CA ARG A 63 1.57 -6.64 4.94
C ARG A 63 2.26 -5.38 5.46
N PHE A 64 3.09 -5.59 6.46
CA PHE A 64 4.08 -4.64 6.96
C PHE A 64 5.47 -5.28 6.81
N GLY A 65 6.42 -4.55 6.22
CA GLY A 65 7.76 -5.06 5.96
C GLY A 65 8.83 -4.05 6.33
N VAL A 66 9.98 -4.56 6.77
CA VAL A 66 11.22 -3.80 6.84
C VAL A 66 12.27 -4.58 6.06
N GLU A 67 12.95 -3.92 5.13
CA GLU A 67 14.09 -4.49 4.41
C GLU A 67 15.27 -3.51 4.47
N ARG A 68 16.46 -4.01 4.86
CA ARG A 68 17.73 -3.25 4.84
C ARG A 68 17.64 -1.93 5.60
N GLY A 69 16.85 -1.90 6.67
CA GLY A 69 16.65 -0.71 7.50
C GLY A 69 15.58 0.25 7.02
N TYR A 70 14.85 -0.04 5.95
CA TYR A 70 13.76 0.80 5.43
C TYR A 70 12.40 0.10 5.57
N SER A 71 11.34 0.88 5.80
CA SER A 71 9.97 0.39 5.68
C SER A 71 9.65 0.14 4.21
N ASP A 72 8.99 -0.99 3.91
CA ASP A 72 8.41 -1.26 2.58
C ASP A 72 7.07 -0.52 2.38
N GLY A 73 6.64 0.23 3.39
CA GLY A 73 5.27 0.74 3.52
C GLY A 73 4.27 -0.38 3.86
N VAL A 74 2.99 -0.02 3.83
CA VAL A 74 1.89 -0.95 4.05
C VAL A 74 1.35 -1.42 2.70
N LEU A 75 1.30 -2.73 2.50
CA LEU A 75 0.78 -3.33 1.27
C LEU A 75 -0.48 -4.15 1.57
N VAL A 76 -1.39 -4.23 0.61
CA VAL A 76 -2.63 -5.01 0.70
C VAL A 76 -2.81 -5.94 -0.50
N ALA A 77 -3.52 -7.05 -0.28
CA ALA A 77 -4.00 -7.94 -1.33
C ALA A 77 -5.25 -8.69 -0.83
N PRO A 78 -6.02 -9.34 -1.72
CA PRO A 78 -7.09 -10.22 -1.28
C PRO A 78 -6.54 -11.40 -0.46
N ALA A 79 -7.39 -12.04 0.33
CA ALA A 79 -7.04 -13.23 1.09
C ALA A 79 -6.52 -14.35 0.18
N GLY A 80 -5.61 -15.18 0.71
CA GLY A 80 -5.05 -16.32 -0.01
C GLY A 80 -3.89 -15.99 -0.96
N TYR A 81 -3.58 -14.71 -1.20
CA TYR A 81 -2.37 -14.30 -1.93
C TYR A 81 -1.14 -14.33 -1.01
N SER A 82 -0.46 -15.47 -0.95
CA SER A 82 0.67 -15.69 -0.02
C SER A 82 2.06 -15.59 -0.65
N SER A 83 2.23 -15.68 -1.97
CA SER A 83 3.56 -15.78 -2.60
C SER A 83 3.84 -14.83 -3.77
N ASP A 84 2.81 -14.21 -4.37
CA ASP A 84 2.98 -13.35 -5.55
C ASP A 84 3.10 -11.87 -5.17
N TRP A 85 4.34 -11.42 -5.03
CA TRP A 85 4.69 -10.03 -4.75
C TRP A 85 4.14 -9.03 -5.78
N SER A 86 3.89 -9.46 -7.02
CA SER A 86 3.41 -8.56 -8.08
C SER A 86 1.96 -8.11 -7.87
N ARG A 87 1.21 -8.78 -6.99
CA ARG A 87 -0.19 -8.49 -6.67
C ARG A 87 -0.38 -7.66 -5.41
N LEU A 88 0.70 -7.38 -4.69
CA LEU A 88 0.65 -6.50 -3.54
C LEU A 88 0.46 -5.06 -4.01
N VAL A 89 -0.49 -4.38 -3.40
CA VAL A 89 -0.82 -2.99 -3.71
C VAL A 89 -0.46 -2.11 -2.53
N PRO A 90 0.27 -1.00 -2.69
CA PRO A 90 0.45 -0.05 -1.61
C PRO A 90 -0.89 0.45 -1.08
N LEU A 91 -1.12 0.37 0.24
CA LEU A 91 -2.37 0.80 0.88
C LEU A 91 -2.69 2.26 0.57
N ARG A 92 -1.67 3.11 0.40
CA ARG A 92 -1.84 4.50 -0.05
C ARG A 92 -2.61 4.63 -1.38
N LEU A 93 -2.45 3.68 -2.30
CA LEU A 93 -3.22 3.67 -3.56
C LEU A 93 -4.69 3.28 -3.32
N ALA A 94 -4.93 2.37 -2.38
CA ALA A 94 -6.29 2.07 -1.94
C ALA A 94 -6.94 3.28 -1.25
N VAL A 95 -6.18 4.09 -0.53
CA VAL A 95 -6.68 5.35 0.06
C VAL A 95 -7.13 6.32 -1.03
N ILE A 96 -6.40 6.45 -2.15
CA ILE A 96 -6.83 7.28 -3.28
C ILE A 96 -8.17 6.78 -3.85
N ALA A 97 -8.27 5.48 -4.14
CA ALA A 97 -9.50 4.88 -4.67
C ALA A 97 -10.69 5.10 -3.73
N TRP A 98 -10.51 4.85 -2.43
CA TRP A 98 -11.51 5.08 -1.40
C TRP A 98 -11.91 6.54 -1.31
N ALA A 99 -10.93 7.46 -1.32
CA ALA A 99 -11.17 8.89 -1.18
C ALA A 99 -12.06 9.40 -2.30
N ARG A 100 -11.77 9.02 -3.55
CA ARG A 100 -12.60 9.41 -4.71
C ARG A 100 -13.97 8.77 -4.69
N ALA A 101 -14.08 7.50 -4.31
CA ALA A 101 -15.37 6.84 -4.17
C ALA A 101 -16.27 7.47 -3.09
N ASN A 102 -15.68 8.10 -2.07
CA ASN A 102 -16.40 8.67 -0.92
C ASN A 102 -16.36 10.20 -0.89
N ASN A 103 -15.95 10.87 -1.97
CA ASN A 103 -15.82 12.33 -2.07
C ASN A 103 -14.98 12.97 -0.95
N VAL A 104 -13.93 12.28 -0.49
CA VAL A 104 -13.00 12.79 0.51
C VAL A 104 -11.94 13.66 -0.19
N PRO A 105 -11.76 14.93 0.21
CA PRO A 105 -10.83 15.86 -0.43
C PRO A 105 -9.38 15.57 -0.01
N LEU A 106 -8.76 14.58 -0.65
CA LEU A 106 -7.34 14.25 -0.49
C LEU A 106 -6.56 14.64 -1.76
N PRO A 107 -5.68 15.64 -1.71
CA PRO A 107 -4.90 16.05 -2.89
C PRO A 107 -3.87 14.98 -3.27
N LEU A 108 -3.62 14.84 -4.57
CA LEU A 108 -2.58 13.97 -5.13
C LEU A 108 -1.71 14.82 -6.05
N ASP A 109 -0.73 15.51 -5.48
CA ASP A 109 0.18 16.36 -6.25
C ASP A 109 1.35 15.55 -6.84
N ASP A 110 1.87 14.58 -6.06
CA ASP A 110 2.93 13.68 -6.47
C ASP A 110 2.62 12.23 -6.03
N PRO A 111 2.45 11.28 -6.97
CA PRO A 111 2.16 9.89 -6.62
C PRO A 111 3.28 9.15 -5.88
N ASP A 112 4.54 9.61 -5.99
CA ASP A 112 5.68 9.01 -5.30
C ASP A 112 5.79 9.50 -3.85
N GLU A 113 5.47 10.78 -3.60
CA GLU A 113 5.52 11.43 -2.28
C GLU A 113 4.18 11.41 -1.53
N PHE A 114 3.13 10.86 -2.14
CA PHE A 114 1.81 10.79 -1.53
C PHE A 114 1.81 10.01 -0.21
N ASP A 115 1.48 10.72 0.86
CA ASP A 115 1.30 10.22 2.22
C ASP A 115 -0.07 10.67 2.75
N PRO A 116 -1.09 9.80 2.73
CA PRO A 116 -2.43 10.17 3.15
C PRO A 116 -2.63 10.16 4.68
N GLY A 117 -1.64 9.80 5.49
CA GLY A 117 -1.85 9.54 6.91
C GLY A 117 -2.58 8.22 7.13
N LEU A 118 -1.84 7.10 7.14
CA LEU A 118 -2.43 5.76 7.24
C LEU A 118 -3.11 5.51 8.59
N THR A 119 -2.71 6.24 9.62
CA THR A 119 -3.36 6.23 10.94
C THR A 119 -4.77 6.81 10.93
N VAL A 120 -5.07 7.73 10.01
CA VAL A 120 -6.37 8.39 9.89
C VAL A 120 -7.31 7.60 9.00
N HIS A 121 -6.83 7.15 7.84
CA HIS A 121 -7.68 6.55 6.81
C HIS A 121 -7.57 5.03 6.70
N GLY A 122 -6.47 4.43 7.19
CA GLY A 122 -6.12 3.04 6.92
C GLY A 122 -7.22 2.05 7.29
N ARG A 123 -7.85 2.20 8.46
CA ARG A 123 -8.92 1.29 8.89
C ARG A 123 -10.17 1.38 8.02
N ALA A 124 -10.67 2.60 7.78
CA ALA A 124 -11.85 2.81 6.94
C ALA A 124 -11.63 2.33 5.49
N VAL A 125 -10.41 2.49 4.98
CA VAL A 125 -10.02 1.99 3.65
C VAL A 125 -10.01 0.47 3.64
N LEU A 126 -9.47 -0.19 4.67
CA LEU A 126 -9.48 -1.65 4.76
C LEU A 126 -10.91 -2.21 4.84
N ASP A 127 -11.77 -1.62 5.66
CA ASP A 127 -13.18 -2.03 5.75
C ASP A 127 -13.91 -1.83 4.39
N TRP A 128 -13.57 -0.76 3.65
CA TRP A 128 -14.11 -0.53 2.30
C TRP A 128 -13.58 -1.56 1.29
N VAL A 129 -12.28 -1.86 1.30
CA VAL A 129 -11.70 -2.88 0.42
C VAL A 129 -12.32 -4.25 0.68
N ASP A 130 -12.50 -4.61 1.95
CA ASP A 130 -13.17 -5.83 2.40
C ASP A 130 -14.62 -5.93 1.90
N GLY A 131 -15.30 -4.79 1.77
CA GLY A 131 -16.63 -4.67 1.14
C GLY A 131 -16.68 -4.98 -0.37
N GLY A 132 -15.63 -5.54 -0.95
CA GLY A 132 -15.59 -5.97 -2.36
C GLY A 132 -15.06 -4.92 -3.34
N HIS A 133 -14.41 -3.86 -2.83
CA HIS A 133 -13.94 -2.73 -3.64
C HIS A 133 -12.50 -2.87 -4.15
N PHE A 134 -11.90 -4.06 -4.04
CA PHE A 134 -10.57 -4.34 -4.57
C PHE A 134 -10.40 -4.06 -6.08
N PRO A 135 -11.39 -4.30 -6.96
CA PRO A 135 -11.27 -3.97 -8.38
C PRO A 135 -10.99 -2.48 -8.65
N GLN A 136 -11.53 -1.57 -7.83
CA GLN A 136 -11.28 -0.14 -7.92
C GLN A 136 -9.83 0.19 -7.53
N VAL A 137 -9.32 -0.45 -6.48
CA VAL A 137 -7.91 -0.35 -6.07
C VAL A 137 -6.98 -0.83 -7.19
N GLU A 138 -7.35 -1.92 -7.86
CA GLU A 138 -6.55 -2.50 -8.95
C GLU A 138 -6.46 -1.57 -10.16
N ARG A 139 -7.54 -0.85 -10.51
CA ARG A 139 -7.51 0.19 -11.57
C ARG A 139 -6.49 1.28 -11.25
N VAL A 140 -6.49 1.77 -10.01
CA VAL A 140 -5.54 2.79 -9.53
C VAL A 140 -4.11 2.26 -9.55
N ARG A 141 -3.90 1.00 -9.12
CA ARG A 141 -2.59 0.33 -9.16
C ARG A 141 -2.03 0.25 -10.58
N LEU A 142 -2.86 -0.13 -11.55
CA LEU A 142 -2.43 -0.24 -12.95
C LEU A 142 -2.04 1.13 -13.53
N ALA A 143 -2.81 2.18 -13.24
CA ALA A 143 -2.47 3.55 -13.65
C ALA A 143 -1.14 4.02 -13.01
N TRP A 144 -0.94 3.75 -11.72
CA TRP A 144 0.31 4.06 -11.03
C TRP A 144 1.50 3.27 -11.58
N ALA A 145 1.32 1.98 -11.87
CA ALA A 145 2.36 1.14 -12.46
C ALA A 145 2.79 1.66 -13.85
N GLU A 146 1.85 2.11 -14.66
CA GLU A 146 2.10 2.72 -15.97
C GLU A 146 2.86 4.05 -15.84
N TYR A 147 2.44 4.92 -14.91
CA TYR A 147 3.20 6.14 -14.57
C TYR A 147 4.66 5.82 -14.19
N ARG A 148 4.87 4.83 -13.31
CA ARG A 148 6.22 4.39 -12.89
C ARG A 148 7.02 3.79 -14.04
N ARG A 149 6.37 3.12 -15.00
CA ARG A 149 7.01 2.63 -16.23
C ARG A 149 7.51 3.81 -17.07
N GLN A 150 6.67 4.80 -17.34
CA GLN A 150 7.03 5.99 -18.12
C GLN A 150 8.20 6.77 -17.49
N LEU A 151 8.20 6.94 -16.16
CA LEU A 151 9.33 7.56 -15.44
C LEU A 151 10.64 6.79 -15.60
N ARG A 152 10.59 5.45 -15.52
CA ARG A 152 11.78 4.61 -15.73
C ARG A 152 12.29 4.72 -17.16
N GLU A 153 11.39 4.77 -18.14
CA GLU A 153 11.74 4.94 -19.55
C GLU A 153 12.38 6.29 -19.82
N LEU A 154 11.77 7.37 -19.32
CA LEU A 154 12.32 8.72 -19.41
C LEU A 154 13.73 8.79 -18.81
N ARG A 155 13.92 8.25 -17.60
CA ARG A 155 15.25 8.21 -16.95
C ARG A 155 16.24 7.37 -17.74
N SER A 156 15.82 6.23 -18.28
CA SER A 156 16.71 5.36 -19.06
C SER A 156 17.16 6.04 -20.36
N GLY A 157 16.23 6.69 -21.07
CA GLY A 157 16.50 7.43 -22.31
C GLY A 157 17.38 8.67 -22.12
N THR A 158 17.43 9.21 -20.89
CA THR A 158 18.19 10.41 -20.53
C THR A 158 19.41 10.11 -19.65
N LEU A 159 19.83 8.84 -19.54
CA LEU A 159 20.94 8.38 -18.69
C LEU A 159 20.82 8.87 -17.22
N GLY A 160 19.59 8.93 -16.72
CA GLY A 160 19.23 9.35 -15.38
C GLY A 160 19.14 10.86 -15.18
N ARG A 161 19.22 11.66 -16.25
CA ARG A 161 19.22 13.13 -16.20
C ARG A 161 18.14 13.74 -17.11
N PRO A 162 16.85 13.43 -16.88
CA PRO A 162 15.78 14.05 -17.64
C PRO A 162 15.64 15.53 -17.31
N ASP A 163 15.08 16.30 -18.24
CA ASP A 163 14.76 17.71 -18.01
C ASP A 163 13.63 17.82 -16.97
N GLU A 164 13.68 18.85 -16.13
CA GLU A 164 12.67 19.12 -15.10
C GLU A 164 11.27 19.37 -15.71
N SER A 165 11.19 19.95 -16.90
CA SER A 165 9.93 20.12 -17.65
C SER A 165 9.35 18.78 -18.11
N GLU A 166 10.18 17.84 -18.56
CA GLU A 166 9.77 16.48 -18.94
C GLU A 166 9.28 15.69 -17.72
N LEU A 167 10.02 15.76 -16.60
CA LEU A 167 9.62 15.16 -15.33
C LEU A 167 8.26 15.68 -14.86
N ARG A 168 8.07 17.01 -14.88
CA ARG A 168 6.78 17.63 -14.50
C ARG A 168 5.65 17.20 -15.44
N ALA A 169 5.90 17.09 -16.74
CA ALA A 169 4.89 16.63 -17.70
C ALA A 169 4.47 15.18 -17.44
N VAL A 170 5.43 14.27 -17.22
CA VAL A 170 5.14 12.86 -16.89
C VAL A 170 4.42 12.74 -15.55
N ARG A 171 4.81 13.53 -14.53
CA ARG A 171 4.11 13.59 -13.23
C ARG A 171 2.67 14.06 -13.38
N ALA A 172 2.44 15.17 -14.06
CA ALA A 172 1.09 15.70 -14.28
C ALA A 172 0.19 14.71 -15.03
N ALA A 173 0.72 14.05 -16.08
CA ALA A 173 -0.01 13.02 -16.81
C ALA A 173 -0.30 11.79 -15.93
N GLY A 174 0.66 11.38 -15.10
CA GLY A 174 0.51 10.28 -14.15
C GLY A 174 -0.57 10.55 -13.10
N VAL A 175 -0.57 11.74 -12.49
CA VAL A 175 -1.63 12.19 -11.57
C VAL A 175 -2.98 12.13 -12.27
N ALA A 176 -3.11 12.75 -13.45
CA ALA A 176 -4.38 12.75 -14.18
C ALA A 176 -4.89 11.33 -14.50
N ALA A 177 -4.00 10.40 -14.87
CA ALA A 177 -4.36 9.02 -15.13
C ALA A 177 -4.80 8.27 -13.86
N ILE A 178 -4.12 8.49 -12.74
CA ILE A 178 -4.48 7.91 -11.44
C ILE A 178 -5.83 8.43 -10.97
N GLU A 179 -6.07 9.75 -11.09
CA GLU A 179 -7.35 10.38 -10.79
C GLU A 179 -8.49 9.81 -11.62
N ALA A 180 -8.28 9.68 -12.94
CA ALA A 180 -9.27 9.09 -13.84
C ALA A 180 -9.55 7.61 -13.52
N ALA A 181 -8.53 6.85 -13.09
CA ALA A 181 -8.68 5.47 -12.66
C ALA A 181 -9.42 5.34 -11.32
N ALA A 182 -9.24 6.30 -10.42
CA ALA A 182 -9.90 6.36 -9.12
C ALA A 182 -11.35 6.88 -9.20
N ALA A 183 -11.72 7.55 -10.30
CA ALA A 183 -13.07 8.06 -10.49
C ALA A 183 -14.13 6.92 -10.41
N PRO A 184 -15.30 7.20 -9.80
CA PRO A 184 -16.42 6.26 -9.75
C PRO A 184 -16.80 5.78 -11.16
N LEU A 185 -17.13 4.49 -11.29
CA LEU A 185 -17.68 3.98 -12.54
C LEU A 185 -19.05 4.59 -12.78
N ALA A 186 -19.24 5.23 -13.94
CA ALA A 186 -20.53 5.76 -14.35
C ALA A 186 -21.57 4.63 -14.33
N GLY A 187 -22.65 4.79 -13.56
CA GLY A 187 -23.73 3.80 -13.44
C GLY A 187 -23.76 2.99 -12.14
N THR A 188 -22.95 3.34 -11.15
CA THR A 188 -23.09 2.78 -9.78
C THR A 188 -23.85 3.77 -8.88
N GLU A 189 -25.06 4.18 -9.30
CA GLU A 189 -26.02 4.74 -8.35
C GLU A 189 -26.56 3.57 -7.51
N ARG A 190 -26.43 3.67 -6.19
CA ARG A 190 -27.13 2.78 -5.24
C ARG A 190 -28.57 3.23 -5.09
#